data_AF-A0A7I9XKD8-F1
#
_entry.id   AF-A0A7I9XKD8-F1
#
_cell.length_a   1.000
_cell.length_b   1.000
_cell.length_c   1.000
_cell.angle_alpha   90.00
_cell.angle_beta   90.00
_cell.angle_gamma   90.00
#
_symmetry.space_group_name_H-M   'P 1'
#
loop_
_entity.id
_entity.type
_entity.pdbx_description
1 polymer ?
#
loop_
_entity_poly.entity_id
_entity_poly.type
_entity_poly.pdbx_seq_one_letter_code
_entity_poly.pdbx_strand_id
1 'polypeptide(L)'
;MTQTSSARPGLLREFTNILSKVSAPYHESRAVVQRRRVVVAVVVLLGAAVLAFMHTKNPGDAAFYQLSLALAVIWSVGAVVAGPLHLGAVRFRGRNERPVFTGTGVGLVLGGVFLLGGLVVQQIPPLADQVLAILDYTTHVSWRLVVLIAIVNAIAEEMFFRGALFSAFGRRYPLVFSTLLYIAAMMAAGNLMIGIAALVLGTVCAIERRATGGVLAPVLTHLVWGLVMVLALPSIFGM
;
A
#
# COMPACT_ATOMS: atom_id res chain seq x y z
N MET A 1 28.04 -40.54 15.77
CA MET A 1 27.83 -39.12 15.40
C MET A 1 26.33 -38.87 15.30
N THR A 2 25.72 -38.39 16.38
CA THR A 2 24.32 -37.97 16.42
C THR A 2 24.19 -36.66 15.65
N GLN A 3 23.50 -36.69 14.50
CA GLN A 3 23.10 -35.46 13.81
C GLN A 3 22.19 -34.67 14.75
N THR A 4 22.67 -33.54 15.25
CA THR A 4 21.85 -32.56 15.93
C THR A 4 20.88 -31.98 14.90
N SER A 5 19.62 -32.41 14.97
CA SER A 5 18.50 -31.75 14.28
C SER A 5 18.61 -30.25 14.54
N SER A 6 18.86 -29.44 13.49
CA SER A 6 18.91 -27.99 13.62
C SER A 6 17.61 -27.53 14.29
N ALA A 7 17.72 -27.02 15.52
CA ALA A 7 16.56 -26.53 16.26
C ALA A 7 15.81 -25.53 15.38
N ARG A 8 14.54 -25.83 15.06
CA ARG A 8 13.70 -24.94 14.25
C ARG A 8 13.68 -23.58 14.95
N PRO A 9 14.01 -22.46 14.27
CA PRO A 9 13.89 -21.16 14.90
C PRO A 9 12.45 -20.98 15.40
N GLY A 10 12.28 -20.49 16.63
CA GLY A 10 10.95 -20.18 17.16
C GLY A 10 10.25 -19.18 16.25
N LEU A 11 8.91 -19.26 16.18
CA LEU A 11 8.08 -18.46 15.26
C LEU A 11 8.43 -16.97 15.30
N LEU A 12 8.60 -16.41 16.50
CA LEU A 12 8.98 -14.99 16.69
C LEU A 12 10.31 -14.64 16.01
N ARG A 13 11.35 -15.48 16.17
CA ARG A 13 12.64 -15.25 15.48
C ARG A 13 12.49 -15.36 13.97
N GLU A 14 11.64 -16.28 13.49
CA GLU A 14 11.38 -16.43 12.06
C GLU A 14 10.69 -15.18 11.48
N PHE A 15 9.68 -14.64 12.17
CA PHE A 15 9.04 -13.37 11.79
C PHE A 15 10.02 -12.19 11.80
N THR A 16 10.82 -12.04 12.87
CA THR A 16 11.82 -10.96 12.95
C THR A 16 12.86 -11.07 11.84
N ASN A 17 13.29 -12.29 11.49
CA ASN A 17 14.22 -12.54 10.38
C ASN A 17 13.60 -12.21 9.02
N ILE A 18 12.30 -12.45 8.84
CA ILE A 18 11.59 -12.08 7.61
C ILE A 18 11.52 -10.55 7.47
N LEU A 19 11.16 -9.84 8.55
CA LEU A 19 11.02 -8.37 8.54
C LEU A 19 12.36 -7.63 8.36
N SER A 20 13.45 -8.16 8.94
CA SER A 20 14.79 -7.58 8.82
C SER A 20 15.47 -7.90 7.49
N LYS A 21 14.95 -8.87 6.73
CA LYS A 21 15.52 -9.27 5.45
C LYS A 21 15.53 -8.10 4.45
N VAL A 22 16.64 -7.98 3.74
CA VAL A 22 16.78 -7.13 2.55
C VAL A 22 16.96 -8.07 1.36
N SER A 23 15.90 -8.22 0.55
CA SER A 23 15.99 -9.05 -0.66
C SER A 23 16.97 -8.43 -1.66
N ALA A 24 17.79 -9.28 -2.27
CA ALA A 24 18.72 -8.85 -3.30
C ALA A 24 17.95 -8.20 -4.47
N PRO A 25 18.43 -7.07 -5.00
CA PRO A 25 17.83 -6.48 -6.19
C PRO A 25 17.88 -7.46 -7.36
N TYR A 26 16.84 -7.45 -8.20
CA TYR A 26 16.88 -8.17 -9.47
C TYR A 26 17.93 -7.57 -10.39
N HIS A 27 18.65 -8.42 -11.11
CA HIS A 27 19.63 -7.98 -12.08
C HIS A 27 18.92 -7.50 -13.35
N GLU A 28 18.71 -6.20 -13.46
CA GLU A 28 18.09 -5.55 -14.61
C GLU A 28 19.15 -4.82 -15.46
N SER A 29 19.00 -4.83 -16.77
CA SER A 29 19.90 -4.09 -17.67
C SER A 29 19.76 -2.58 -17.46
N ARG A 30 20.81 -1.81 -17.79
CA ARG A 30 20.81 -0.34 -17.65
C ARG A 30 19.64 0.31 -18.41
N ALA A 31 19.29 -0.21 -19.58
CA ALA A 31 18.18 0.28 -20.39
C ALA A 31 16.82 0.13 -19.68
N VAL A 32 16.58 -1.01 -19.01
CA VAL A 32 15.35 -1.23 -18.22
C VAL A 32 15.28 -0.24 -17.06
N VAL A 33 16.37 -0.04 -16.34
CA VAL A 33 16.41 0.90 -15.20
C VAL A 33 16.17 2.35 -15.65
N GLN A 34 16.75 2.77 -16.78
CA GLN A 34 16.54 4.11 -17.34
C GLN A 34 15.08 4.30 -17.78
N ARG A 35 14.52 3.35 -18.53
CA ARG A 35 13.10 3.35 -18.93
C ARG A 35 12.20 3.44 -17.70
N ARG A 36 12.46 2.62 -16.68
CA ARG A 36 11.70 2.62 -15.43
C ARG A 36 11.67 4.01 -14.79
N ARG A 37 12.81 4.68 -14.69
CA ARG A 37 12.91 6.03 -14.10
C ARG A 37 12.14 7.08 -14.91
N VAL A 38 12.25 7.06 -16.23
CA VAL A 38 11.53 7.99 -17.11
C VAL A 38 10.02 7.78 -16.99
N VAL A 39 9.55 6.53 -17.11
CA VAL A 39 8.13 6.20 -17.01
C VAL A 39 7.59 6.58 -15.64
N VAL A 40 8.29 6.22 -14.56
CA VAL A 40 7.87 6.58 -13.20
C VAL A 40 7.78 8.10 -13.02
N ALA A 41 8.76 8.87 -13.52
CA ALA A 41 8.71 10.32 -13.42
C ALA A 41 7.48 10.90 -14.15
N VAL A 42 7.20 10.44 -15.38
CA VAL A 42 6.01 10.87 -16.14
C VAL A 42 4.73 10.50 -15.41
N VAL A 43 4.63 9.27 -14.92
CA VAL A 43 3.42 8.76 -14.25
C VAL A 43 3.19 9.47 -12.92
N VAL A 44 4.23 9.81 -12.15
CA VAL A 44 4.10 10.65 -10.95
C VAL A 44 3.52 12.03 -11.30
N LEU A 45 3.99 12.67 -12.38
CA LEU A 45 3.46 13.97 -12.80
C LEU A 45 1.99 13.88 -13.26
N LEU A 46 1.64 12.85 -14.03
CA LEU A 46 0.26 12.59 -14.44
C LEU A 46 -0.65 12.32 -13.24
N GLY A 47 -0.21 11.46 -12.33
CA GLY A 47 -0.94 11.14 -11.11
C GLY A 47 -1.13 12.37 -10.21
N ALA A 48 -0.11 13.21 -10.07
CA ALA A 48 -0.21 14.46 -9.33
C ALA A 48 -1.24 15.43 -9.95
N ALA A 49 -1.28 15.54 -11.29
CA ALA A 49 -2.28 16.35 -11.98
C ALA A 49 -3.72 15.82 -11.78
N VAL A 50 -3.90 14.50 -11.87
CA VAL A 50 -5.21 13.87 -11.63
C VAL A 50 -5.64 14.01 -10.17
N LEU A 51 -4.74 13.81 -9.22
CA LEU A 51 -5.00 14.03 -7.79
C LEU A 51 -5.41 15.48 -7.53
N ALA A 52 -4.65 16.45 -8.05
CA ALA A 52 -4.99 17.87 -7.91
C ALA A 52 -6.40 18.19 -8.46
N PHE A 53 -6.77 17.61 -9.60
CA PHE A 53 -8.12 17.78 -10.14
C PHE A 53 -9.19 17.04 -9.32
N MET A 54 -8.88 15.85 -8.81
CA MET A 54 -9.76 15.05 -7.95
C MET A 54 -10.10 15.79 -6.64
N HIS A 55 -9.18 16.57 -6.08
CA HIS A 55 -9.42 17.39 -4.88
C HIS A 55 -10.37 18.57 -5.10
N THR A 56 -10.69 18.91 -6.35
CA THR A 56 -11.74 19.91 -6.64
C THR A 56 -13.15 19.33 -6.55
N LYS A 57 -13.28 18.01 -6.34
CA LYS A 57 -14.56 17.29 -6.31
C LYS A 57 -15.04 17.11 -4.89
N ASN A 58 -16.34 17.24 -4.71
CA ASN A 58 -17.00 17.05 -3.43
C ASN A 58 -17.46 15.60 -3.27
N PRO A 59 -17.72 15.13 -2.03
CA PRO A 59 -18.38 13.86 -1.79
C PRO A 59 -19.69 13.74 -2.58
N GLY A 60 -19.93 12.57 -3.19
CA GLY A 60 -21.10 12.31 -4.04
C GLY A 60 -20.98 12.74 -5.51
N ASP A 61 -19.94 13.50 -5.88
CA ASP A 61 -19.68 13.80 -7.30
C ASP A 61 -19.18 12.55 -8.03
N ALA A 62 -19.91 12.12 -9.07
CA ALA A 62 -19.54 10.99 -9.92
C ALA A 62 -18.13 11.12 -10.51
N ALA A 63 -17.66 12.35 -10.76
CA ALA A 63 -16.33 12.61 -11.27
C ALA A 63 -15.23 12.14 -10.31
N PHE A 64 -15.42 12.21 -8.99
CA PHE A 64 -14.44 11.73 -8.01
C PHE A 64 -14.16 10.23 -8.17
N TYR A 65 -15.21 9.44 -8.31
CA TYR A 65 -15.11 7.98 -8.46
C TYR A 65 -14.53 7.58 -9.82
N GLN A 66 -14.88 8.31 -10.89
CA GLN A 66 -14.29 8.12 -12.22
C GLN A 66 -12.80 8.46 -12.23
N LEU A 67 -12.41 9.56 -11.59
CA LEU A 67 -11.01 9.98 -11.46
C LEU A 67 -10.21 8.99 -10.59
N SER A 68 -10.82 8.43 -9.55
CA SER A 68 -10.21 7.37 -8.73
C SER A 68 -9.87 6.13 -9.58
N LEU A 69 -10.82 5.66 -10.41
CA LEU A 69 -10.57 4.55 -11.33
C LEU A 69 -9.55 4.91 -12.42
N ALA A 70 -9.59 6.13 -12.96
CA ALA A 70 -8.61 6.59 -13.93
C ALA A 70 -7.20 6.63 -13.32
N LEU A 71 -7.08 7.05 -12.07
CA LEU A 71 -5.82 7.07 -11.34
C LEU A 71 -5.29 5.64 -11.12
N ALA A 72 -6.16 4.69 -10.79
CA ALA A 72 -5.78 3.27 -10.74
C ALA A 72 -5.23 2.77 -12.08
N VAL A 73 -5.87 3.11 -13.20
CA VAL A 73 -5.39 2.77 -14.54
C VAL A 73 -4.01 3.38 -14.79
N ILE A 74 -3.81 4.66 -14.46
CA ILE A 74 -2.52 5.36 -14.61
C ILE A 74 -1.43 4.64 -13.80
N TRP A 75 -1.69 4.29 -12.54
CA TRP A 75 -0.74 3.57 -11.70
C TRP A 75 -0.43 2.16 -12.22
N SER A 76 -1.45 1.37 -12.56
CA SER A 76 -1.28 0.01 -13.06
C SER A 76 -0.55 -0.03 -14.40
N VAL A 77 -0.99 0.78 -15.38
CA VAL A 77 -0.34 0.86 -16.70
C VAL A 77 1.08 1.41 -16.54
N GLY A 78 1.26 2.47 -15.76
CA GLY A 78 2.57 3.02 -15.46
C GLY A 78 3.51 1.99 -14.84
N ALA A 79 3.01 1.15 -13.94
CA ALA A 79 3.79 0.10 -13.31
C ALA A 79 4.24 -0.99 -14.29
N VAL A 80 3.33 -1.46 -15.15
CA VAL A 80 3.61 -2.49 -16.16
C VAL A 80 4.54 -1.96 -17.26
N VAL A 81 4.31 -0.72 -17.71
CA VAL A 81 5.14 -0.06 -18.71
C VAL A 81 6.52 0.28 -18.15
N ALA A 82 6.67 0.56 -16.85
CA ALA A 82 7.97 0.89 -16.27
C ALA A 82 8.95 -0.30 -16.29
N GLY A 83 8.46 -1.54 -16.17
CA GLY A 83 9.31 -2.74 -16.20
C GLY A 83 8.69 -3.93 -15.46
N PRO A 84 9.44 -5.05 -15.31
CA PRO A 84 8.91 -6.25 -14.69
C PRO A 84 8.50 -5.99 -13.23
N LEU A 85 7.34 -6.53 -12.86
CA LEU A 85 6.81 -6.57 -11.51
C LEU A 85 7.02 -7.98 -10.94
N HIS A 86 7.71 -8.05 -9.82
CA HIS A 86 8.03 -9.31 -9.17
C HIS A 86 7.05 -9.54 -8.03
N LEU A 87 6.50 -10.74 -7.92
CA LEU A 87 5.58 -11.11 -6.84
C LEU A 87 6.31 -11.38 -5.52
N GLY A 88 7.61 -11.69 -5.57
CA GLY A 88 8.42 -11.94 -4.37
C GLY A 88 8.19 -13.33 -3.78
N ALA A 89 9.00 -13.65 -2.76
CA ALA A 89 8.96 -14.90 -2.02
C ALA A 89 9.49 -14.70 -0.59
N VAL A 90 8.92 -15.44 0.35
CA VAL A 90 9.37 -15.50 1.75
C VAL A 90 9.88 -16.90 2.04
N ARG A 91 10.99 -16.98 2.78
CA ARG A 91 11.50 -18.27 3.25
C ARG A 91 10.83 -18.58 4.58
N PHE A 92 9.90 -19.52 4.59
CA PHE A 92 9.15 -19.96 5.77
C PHE A 92 9.33 -21.46 5.94
N ARG A 93 9.71 -21.90 7.15
CA ARG A 93 10.02 -23.29 7.49
C ARG A 93 11.02 -23.95 6.51
N GLY A 94 11.99 -23.16 6.06
CA GLY A 94 13.05 -23.61 5.16
C GLY A 94 12.67 -23.67 3.68
N ARG A 95 11.39 -23.44 3.31
CA ARG A 95 10.90 -23.41 1.92
C ARG A 95 10.64 -21.99 1.45
N ASN A 96 10.83 -21.73 0.15
CA ASN A 96 10.45 -20.46 -0.46
C ASN A 96 8.99 -20.53 -0.89
N GLU A 97 8.13 -19.77 -0.22
CA GLU A 97 6.69 -19.73 -0.47
C GLU A 97 6.26 -18.34 -0.92
N ARG A 98 5.11 -18.27 -1.60
CA ARG A 98 4.47 -16.99 -1.89
C ARG A 98 4.01 -16.36 -0.57
N PRO A 99 4.20 -15.04 -0.37
CA PRO A 99 3.93 -14.40 0.92
C PRO A 99 2.45 -14.09 1.15
N VAL A 100 1.56 -15.04 0.83
CA VAL A 100 0.10 -14.85 0.90
C VAL A 100 -0.36 -14.69 2.34
N PHE A 101 0.05 -15.61 3.22
CA PHE A 101 -0.29 -15.56 4.64
C PHE A 101 0.38 -14.38 5.35
N THR A 102 1.59 -14.01 4.94
CA THR A 102 2.30 -12.85 5.49
C THR A 102 1.51 -11.57 5.22
N GLY A 103 1.23 -11.25 3.95
CA GLY A 103 0.52 -10.01 3.61
C GLY A 103 -0.91 -9.99 4.16
N THR A 104 -1.65 -11.09 4.04
CA THR A 104 -3.03 -11.17 4.58
C THR A 104 -3.05 -10.99 6.09
N GLY A 105 -2.15 -11.66 6.82
CA GLY A 105 -2.07 -11.57 8.27
C GLY A 105 -1.65 -10.17 8.74
N VAL A 106 -0.67 -9.55 8.07
CA VAL A 106 -0.24 -8.17 8.36
C VAL A 106 -1.37 -7.19 8.09
N GLY A 107 -2.11 -7.35 6.97
CA GLY A 107 -3.29 -6.55 6.67
C GLY A 107 -4.38 -6.64 7.73
N LEU A 108 -4.67 -7.85 8.25
CA LEU A 108 -5.64 -8.04 9.34
C LEU A 108 -5.19 -7.37 10.64
N VAL A 109 -3.92 -7.55 11.03
CA VAL A 109 -3.36 -6.93 12.23
C VAL A 109 -3.39 -5.41 12.10
N LEU A 110 -2.98 -4.87 10.95
CA LEU A 110 -2.97 -3.45 10.70
C LEU A 110 -4.40 -2.88 10.69
N GLY A 111 -5.35 -3.59 10.08
CA GLY A 111 -6.76 -3.24 10.12
C GLY A 111 -7.28 -3.16 11.55
N GLY A 112 -7.02 -4.19 12.38
CA GLY A 112 -7.39 -4.21 13.79
C GLY A 112 -6.77 -3.05 14.59
N VAL A 113 -5.49 -2.75 14.37
CA VAL A 113 -4.82 -1.60 15.01
C VAL A 113 -5.50 -0.28 14.62
N PHE A 114 -5.90 -0.13 13.36
CA PHE A 114 -6.60 1.07 12.90
C PHE A 114 -8.02 1.18 13.46
N LEU A 115 -8.76 0.06 13.58
CA LEU A 115 -10.07 0.07 14.23
C LEU A 115 -9.96 0.46 15.71
N LEU A 116 -8.99 -0.11 16.44
CA LEU A 116 -8.69 0.28 17.82
C LEU A 116 -8.28 1.75 17.93
N GLY A 117 -7.45 2.22 17.00
CA GLY A 117 -7.09 3.63 16.89
C GLY A 117 -8.31 4.52 16.61
N GLY A 118 -9.23 4.07 15.75
CA GLY A 118 -10.50 4.74 15.44
C GLY A 118 -11.36 4.95 16.70
N LEU A 119 -11.44 3.95 17.58
CA LEU A 119 -12.16 4.05 18.86
C LEU A 119 -11.58 5.11 19.80
N VAL A 120 -10.30 5.44 19.68
CA VAL A 120 -9.65 6.53 20.42
C VAL A 120 -9.84 7.85 19.67
N VAL A 121 -9.60 7.87 18.36
CA VAL A 121 -9.70 9.06 17.50
C VAL A 121 -11.09 9.67 17.49
N GLN A 122 -12.15 8.85 17.52
CA GLN A 122 -13.54 9.32 17.62
C GLN A 122 -13.80 10.20 18.86
N GLN A 123 -12.97 10.08 19.91
CA GLN A 123 -13.08 10.86 21.16
C GLN A 123 -12.34 12.21 21.08
N ILE A 124 -11.65 12.49 19.97
CA ILE A 124 -10.85 13.71 19.76
C ILE A 124 -11.46 14.45 18.57
N PRO A 125 -12.36 15.43 18.78
CA PRO A 125 -13.18 16.01 17.70
C PRO A 125 -12.37 16.51 16.48
N PRO A 126 -11.24 17.25 16.64
CA PRO A 126 -10.46 17.71 15.48
C PRO A 126 -9.85 16.58 14.61
N LEU A 127 -9.69 15.38 15.17
CA LEU A 127 -9.23 14.21 14.44
C LEU A 127 -10.41 13.39 13.90
N ALA A 128 -11.50 13.29 14.68
CA ALA A 128 -12.73 12.62 14.26
C ALA A 128 -13.34 13.28 13.02
N ASP A 129 -13.40 14.62 12.98
CA ASP A 129 -13.91 15.39 11.84
C ASP A 129 -13.13 15.08 10.56
N GLN A 130 -11.81 14.86 10.68
CA GLN A 130 -10.98 14.48 9.54
C GLN A 130 -11.27 13.06 9.05
N VAL A 131 -11.59 12.12 9.95
CA VAL A 131 -11.98 10.76 9.55
C VAL A 131 -13.36 10.78 8.90
N LEU A 132 -14.32 11.51 9.48
CA LEU A 132 -15.66 11.68 8.92
C LEU A 132 -15.61 12.30 7.52
N ALA A 133 -14.76 13.29 7.29
CA ALA A 133 -14.57 13.90 5.97
C ALA A 133 -14.07 12.91 4.90
N ILE A 134 -13.33 11.87 5.29
CA ILE A 134 -12.89 10.79 4.37
C ILE A 134 -14.05 9.84 4.10
N LEU A 135 -14.72 9.42 5.17
CA LEU A 135 -15.77 8.42 5.12
C LEU A 135 -17.02 8.93 4.39
N ASP A 136 -17.25 10.25 4.34
CA ASP A 136 -18.33 10.84 3.55
C ASP A 136 -18.22 10.46 2.06
N TYR A 137 -17.01 10.32 1.50
CA TYR A 137 -16.83 9.82 0.13
C TYR A 137 -17.31 8.38 -0.09
N THR A 138 -17.57 7.63 0.99
CA THR A 138 -17.99 6.22 0.93
C THR A 138 -19.50 6.03 1.07
N THR A 139 -20.24 7.04 1.52
CA THR A 139 -21.68 6.92 1.87
C THR A 139 -22.61 7.41 0.76
N HIS A 140 -22.17 8.32 -0.11
CA HIS A 140 -23.01 8.90 -1.18
C HIS A 140 -23.26 8.00 -2.40
N VAL A 141 -22.55 6.88 -2.50
CA VAL A 141 -22.67 5.94 -3.63
C VAL A 141 -22.86 4.51 -3.13
N SER A 142 -23.15 3.59 -4.05
CA SER A 142 -23.26 2.17 -3.71
C SER A 142 -22.01 1.67 -3.01
N TRP A 143 -22.16 1.08 -1.82
CA TRP A 143 -21.07 0.44 -1.08
C TRP A 143 -20.29 -0.58 -1.93
N ARG A 144 -20.96 -1.23 -2.89
CA ARG A 144 -20.32 -2.17 -3.84
C ARG A 144 -19.31 -1.46 -4.74
N LEU A 145 -19.63 -0.25 -5.20
CA LEU A 145 -18.74 0.57 -6.02
C LEU A 145 -17.53 1.04 -5.19
N VAL A 146 -17.76 1.46 -3.94
CA VAL A 146 -16.67 1.87 -3.04
C VAL A 146 -15.71 0.71 -2.78
N VAL A 147 -16.23 -0.47 -2.47
CA VAL A 147 -15.42 -1.69 -2.28
C VAL A 147 -14.64 -2.03 -3.54
N LEU A 148 -15.26 -1.96 -4.72
CA LEU A 148 -14.58 -2.20 -5.99
C LEU A 148 -13.43 -1.22 -6.21
N ILE A 149 -13.67 0.09 -5.99
CA ILE A 149 -12.65 1.13 -6.12
C ILE A 149 -11.51 0.88 -5.13
N ALA A 150 -11.82 0.56 -3.87
CA ALA A 150 -10.82 0.27 -2.85
C ALA A 150 -9.93 -0.93 -3.23
N ILE A 151 -10.53 -2.01 -3.75
CA ILE A 151 -9.80 -3.19 -4.23
C ILE A 151 -8.86 -2.82 -5.38
N VAL A 152 -9.41 -2.12 -6.39
CA VAL A 152 -8.65 -1.75 -7.59
C VAL A 152 -7.52 -0.78 -7.26
N ASN A 153 -7.76 0.22 -6.42
CA ASN A 153 -6.76 1.17 -5.96
C ASN A 153 -5.66 0.49 -5.15
N ALA A 154 -6.00 -0.37 -4.18
CA ALA A 154 -5.00 -1.08 -3.38
C ALA A 154 -4.04 -1.89 -4.25
N ILE A 155 -4.54 -2.55 -5.31
CA ILE A 155 -3.69 -3.29 -6.25
C ILE A 155 -2.82 -2.31 -7.06
N ALA A 156 -3.44 -1.29 -7.66
CA ALA A 156 -2.79 -0.34 -8.56
C ALA A 156 -1.67 0.45 -7.86
N GLU A 157 -1.94 0.93 -6.65
CA GLU A 157 -0.99 1.68 -5.85
C GLU A 157 0.21 0.82 -5.47
N GLU A 158 0.01 -0.41 -5.00
CA GLU A 158 1.14 -1.27 -4.62
C GLU A 158 1.96 -1.73 -5.84
N MET A 159 1.31 -1.94 -7.00
CA MET A 159 2.02 -2.14 -8.27
C MET A 159 2.92 -0.96 -8.62
N PHE A 160 2.45 0.27 -8.44
CA PHE A 160 3.22 1.46 -8.77
C PHE A 160 4.25 1.83 -7.69
N PHE A 161 3.80 2.13 -6.47
CA PHE A 161 4.64 2.63 -5.39
C PHE A 161 5.65 1.59 -4.90
N ARG A 162 5.22 0.34 -4.68
CA ARG A 162 6.10 -0.75 -4.17
C ARG A 162 6.71 -1.58 -5.31
N GLY A 163 6.12 -1.54 -6.50
CA GLY A 163 6.69 -2.16 -7.69
C GLY A 163 7.62 -1.21 -8.43
N ALA A 164 7.05 -0.38 -9.29
CA ALA A 164 7.80 0.43 -10.25
C ALA A 164 8.66 1.52 -9.61
N LEU A 165 8.07 2.36 -8.77
CA LEU A 165 8.73 3.48 -8.09
C LEU A 165 9.82 2.99 -7.13
N PHE A 166 9.51 2.02 -6.26
CA PHE A 166 10.50 1.41 -5.36
C PHE A 166 11.72 0.88 -6.13
N SER A 167 11.48 0.19 -7.26
CA SER A 167 12.54 -0.38 -8.08
C SER A 167 13.33 0.70 -8.84
N ALA A 168 12.73 1.85 -9.17
CA ALA A 168 13.39 2.96 -9.87
C ALA A 168 14.52 3.60 -9.03
N PHE A 169 14.37 3.61 -7.70
CA PHE A 169 15.39 4.09 -6.75
C PHE A 169 16.55 3.11 -6.56
N GLY A 170 16.39 1.84 -6.94
CA GLY A 170 17.43 0.81 -6.84
C GLY A 170 18.01 0.73 -5.42
N ARG A 171 19.31 1.02 -5.25
CA ARG A 171 20.00 0.97 -3.95
C ARG A 171 19.88 2.25 -3.12
N ARG A 172 19.34 3.35 -3.67
CA ARG A 172 19.31 4.66 -3.01
C ARG A 172 18.04 4.82 -2.17
N TYR A 173 18.03 4.25 -0.97
CA TYR A 173 16.96 4.35 0.03
C TYR A 173 15.53 4.16 -0.54
N PRO A 174 15.25 3.09 -1.30
CA PRO A 174 13.97 2.92 -1.99
C PRO A 174 12.77 2.88 -1.02
N LEU A 175 12.95 2.33 0.19
CA LEU A 175 11.94 2.33 1.24
C LEU A 175 11.54 3.75 1.65
N VAL A 176 12.51 4.63 1.86
CA VAL A 176 12.23 6.00 2.33
C VAL A 176 11.54 6.80 1.24
N PHE A 177 12.10 6.83 0.02
CA PHE A 177 11.56 7.67 -1.04
C PHE A 177 10.20 7.17 -1.57
N SER A 178 9.98 5.86 -1.68
CA SER A 178 8.67 5.34 -2.07
C SER A 178 7.59 5.69 -1.03
N THR A 179 7.90 5.58 0.26
CA THR A 179 6.97 5.96 1.34
C THR A 179 6.72 7.45 1.38
N LEU A 180 7.75 8.30 1.26
CA LEU A 180 7.56 9.76 1.26
C LEU A 180 6.71 10.23 0.07
N LEU A 181 6.94 9.68 -1.12
CA LEU A 181 6.13 10.01 -2.29
C LEU A 181 4.71 9.47 -2.18
N TYR A 182 4.51 8.30 -1.56
CA TYR A 182 3.18 7.77 -1.25
C TYR A 182 2.43 8.68 -0.28
N ILE A 183 3.06 9.10 0.82
CA ILE A 183 2.47 10.06 1.76
C ILE A 183 2.12 11.35 1.05
N ALA A 184 3.03 11.90 0.23
CA ALA A 184 2.78 13.14 -0.51
C ALA A 184 1.59 13.02 -1.46
N ALA A 185 1.43 11.88 -2.15
CA ALA A 185 0.29 11.62 -3.02
C ALA A 185 -1.03 11.55 -2.23
N MET A 186 -1.03 10.88 -1.08
CA MET A 186 -2.23 10.73 -0.25
C MET A 186 -2.59 12.00 0.52
N MET A 187 -1.58 12.78 0.91
CA MET A 187 -1.74 14.07 1.60
C MET A 187 -2.05 15.24 0.66
N ALA A 188 -2.23 15.00 -0.64
CA ALA A 188 -2.55 16.06 -1.58
C ALA A 188 -3.87 16.80 -1.22
N ALA A 189 -4.80 16.14 -0.51
CA ALA A 189 -6.03 16.73 0.05
C ALA A 189 -5.82 17.55 1.34
N GLY A 190 -4.65 17.48 1.96
CA GLY A 190 -4.36 18.13 3.25
C GLY A 190 -4.96 17.45 4.49
N ASN A 191 -5.55 16.26 4.37
CA ASN A 191 -6.14 15.55 5.51
C ASN A 191 -5.08 14.81 6.33
N LEU A 192 -4.80 15.27 7.55
CA LEU A 192 -3.77 14.72 8.43
C LEU A 192 -3.98 13.22 8.72
N MET A 193 -5.22 12.78 8.91
CA MET A 193 -5.53 11.38 9.21
C MET A 193 -5.21 10.46 8.03
N ILE A 194 -5.45 10.91 6.79
CA ILE A 194 -4.96 10.21 5.59
C ILE A 194 -3.43 10.13 5.61
N GLY A 195 -2.73 11.20 6.00
CA GLY A 195 -1.27 11.22 6.07
C GLY A 195 -0.70 10.24 7.07
N ILE A 196 -1.30 10.15 8.26
CA ILE A 196 -0.92 9.18 9.29
C ILE A 196 -1.19 7.76 8.76
N ALA A 197 -2.35 7.53 8.17
CA ALA A 197 -2.69 6.24 7.56
C ALA A 197 -1.67 5.84 6.49
N ALA A 198 -1.36 6.79 5.59
CA ALA A 198 -0.42 6.61 4.50
C ALA A 198 1.02 6.43 4.99
N LEU A 199 1.42 7.04 6.11
CA LEU A 199 2.73 6.82 6.72
C LEU A 199 2.87 5.40 7.24
N VAL A 200 1.87 4.92 8.01
CA VAL A 200 1.92 3.59 8.63
C VAL A 200 1.81 2.50 7.57
N LEU A 201 0.75 2.50 6.77
CA LEU A 201 0.57 1.54 5.68
C LEU A 201 1.70 1.64 4.66
N GLY A 202 2.08 2.88 4.32
CA GLY A 202 3.31 3.34 3.68
C GLY A 202 4.51 2.45 3.96
N THR A 203 4.92 2.60 5.20
CA THR A 203 6.11 1.99 5.78
C THR A 203 6.00 0.48 5.85
N VAL A 204 4.86 -0.06 6.29
CA VAL A 204 4.64 -1.51 6.38
C VAL A 204 4.78 -2.17 5.01
N CYS A 205 4.06 -1.67 4.00
CA CYS A 205 4.12 -2.20 2.64
C CYS A 205 5.53 -2.05 2.03
N ALA A 206 6.24 -0.96 2.32
CA ALA A 206 7.62 -0.78 1.86
C ALA A 206 8.61 -1.76 2.54
N ILE A 207 8.41 -2.08 3.82
CA ILE A 207 9.16 -3.13 4.54
C ILE A 207 8.86 -4.49 3.94
N GLU A 208 7.59 -4.83 3.71
CA GLU A 208 7.19 -6.09 3.09
C GLU A 208 7.80 -6.25 1.69
N ARG A 209 7.77 -5.19 0.89
CA ARG A 209 8.40 -5.17 -0.43
C ARG A 209 9.90 -5.46 -0.34
N ARG A 210 10.59 -4.87 0.64
CA ARG A 210 12.02 -5.07 0.89
C ARG A 210 12.31 -6.50 1.34
N ALA A 211 11.50 -7.02 2.27
CA ALA A 211 11.64 -8.34 2.85
C ALA A 211 11.39 -9.46 1.85
N THR A 212 10.30 -9.36 1.09
CA THR A 212 9.83 -10.40 0.17
C THR A 212 10.45 -10.31 -1.23
N GLY A 213 10.97 -9.14 -1.60
CA GLY A 213 11.46 -8.92 -2.95
C GLY A 213 10.35 -8.71 -3.98
N GLY A 214 9.08 -8.57 -3.59
CA GLY A 214 8.01 -8.31 -4.55
C GLY A 214 6.77 -7.64 -3.98
N VAL A 215 5.77 -7.43 -4.85
CA VAL A 215 4.57 -6.64 -4.55
C VAL A 215 3.42 -7.45 -3.98
N LEU A 216 3.47 -8.78 -3.99
CA LEU A 216 2.32 -9.60 -3.59
C LEU A 216 1.95 -9.42 -2.10
N ALA A 217 2.93 -9.42 -1.20
CA ALA A 217 2.66 -9.15 0.22
C ALA A 217 2.05 -7.76 0.44
N PRO A 218 2.68 -6.66 -0.04
CA PRO A 218 2.10 -5.33 0.03
C PRO A 218 0.68 -5.22 -0.53
N VAL A 219 0.42 -5.80 -1.72
CA VAL A 219 -0.92 -5.82 -2.33
C VAL A 219 -1.93 -6.48 -1.41
N LEU A 220 -1.61 -7.64 -0.83
CA LEU A 220 -2.52 -8.34 0.07
C LEU A 220 -2.73 -7.60 1.39
N THR A 221 -1.67 -7.01 1.95
CA THR A 221 -1.75 -6.16 3.14
C THR A 221 -2.68 -4.98 2.90
N HIS A 222 -2.47 -4.25 1.81
CA HIS A 222 -3.27 -3.09 1.44
C HIS A 222 -4.72 -3.49 1.17
N LEU A 223 -4.95 -4.55 0.39
CA LEU A 223 -6.31 -5.05 0.11
C LEU A 223 -7.08 -5.37 1.38
N VAL A 224 -6.49 -6.18 2.26
CA VAL A 224 -7.15 -6.61 3.49
C VAL A 224 -7.38 -5.43 4.42
N TRP A 225 -6.37 -4.59 4.63
CA TRP A 225 -6.50 -3.38 5.43
C TRP A 225 -7.59 -2.45 4.86
N GLY A 226 -7.58 -2.21 3.56
CA GLY A 226 -8.52 -1.33 2.87
C GLY A 226 -9.96 -1.84 2.95
N LEU A 227 -10.17 -3.15 2.82
CA LEU A 227 -11.49 -3.77 3.04
C LEU A 227 -11.96 -3.60 4.49
N VAL A 228 -11.07 -3.79 5.47
CA VAL A 228 -11.41 -3.56 6.88
C VAL A 228 -11.77 -2.10 7.11
N MET A 229 -11.03 -1.14 6.53
CA MET A 229 -11.35 0.28 6.66
C MET A 229 -12.70 0.62 6.01
N VAL A 230 -12.95 0.17 4.79
CA VAL A 230 -14.20 0.50 4.07
C VAL A 230 -15.42 -0.17 4.70
N LEU A 231 -15.29 -1.38 5.25
CA LEU A 231 -16.45 -2.15 5.73
C LEU A 231 -16.70 -2.04 7.24
N ALA A 232 -15.68 -1.73 8.05
CA ALA A 232 -15.80 -1.74 9.51
C ALA A 232 -15.52 -0.38 10.17
N LEU A 233 -14.74 0.50 9.57
CA LEU A 233 -14.48 1.82 10.17
C LEU A 233 -15.73 2.73 10.22
N PRO A 234 -16.62 2.78 9.21
CA PRO A 234 -17.81 3.63 9.24
C PRO A 234 -18.68 3.44 10.49
N SER A 235 -18.90 2.19 10.92
CA SER A 235 -19.75 1.89 12.07
C SER A 235 -19.16 2.35 13.40
N ILE A 236 -17.83 2.45 13.52
CA ILE A 236 -17.16 3.04 14.68
C ILE A 236 -17.50 4.53 14.78
N PHE A 237 -17.60 5.21 13.64
CA PHE A 237 -17.91 6.64 13.57
C PHE A 237 -19.42 6.93 13.44
N GLY A 238 -20.28 5.93 13.58
CA GLY A 238 -21.74 6.09 13.56
C GLY A 238 -22.36 6.29 12.17
N MET A 239 -21.68 5.84 11.11
CA MET A 239 -22.19 5.83 9.73
C MET A 239 -22.61 4.45 9.26
#